data_AF-J9EDP0-F1
#
_entry.id   AF-J9EDP0-F1
#
_cell.length_a   1.000
_cell.length_b   1.000
_cell.length_c   1.000
_cell.angle_alpha   90.00
_cell.angle_beta   90.00
_cell.angle_gamma   90.00
#
_symmetry.space_group_name_H-M   'P 1'
#
loop_
_entity.id
_entity.type
_entity.pdbx_description
1 polymer ?
#
loop_
_entity_poly.entity_id
_entity_poly.type
_entity_poly.pdbx_seq_one_letter_code
_entity_poly.pdbx_strand_id
1 'polypeptide(L)'
;VLKWLDQNFEDAIGQKSDLACAYLNAVGLAKTPTDISESSQISTTPLENESIIISSLLFNGEINDTLKKHIISCPSYDTIHQIASLIWKEVVNAKQKFDELSEPWFDRIPRALSAADMCWLRNSAAVFHCAAELFAEISKRVPSEKIADATTSNYSMMASRNLVFYTNIVFLFHHGGLLPIKNYTALNARMKTKVDERKERLAPG
;
A
#
# COMPACT_ATOMS: atom_id res chain seq x y z
N VAL A 1 -18.95 5.11 -8.34
CA VAL A 1 -18.16 3.92 -8.75
C VAL A 1 -17.76 3.07 -7.56
N LEU A 2 -17.09 3.62 -6.56
CA LEU A 2 -16.68 2.88 -5.35
C LEU A 2 -17.84 2.15 -4.64
N LYS A 3 -18.96 2.83 -4.39
CA LYS A 3 -20.17 2.19 -3.84
C LYS A 3 -20.72 1.04 -4.69
N TRP A 4 -20.60 1.13 -6.01
CA TRP A 4 -21.04 0.05 -6.91
C TRP A 4 -20.08 -1.15 -6.82
N LEU A 5 -18.76 -0.90 -6.75
CA LEU A 5 -17.76 -1.94 -6.53
C LEU A 5 -17.98 -2.66 -5.20
N ASP A 6 -18.25 -1.92 -4.12
CA ASP A 6 -18.56 -2.50 -2.81
C ASP A 6 -19.75 -3.48 -2.88
N GLN A 7 -20.83 -3.08 -3.55
CA GLN A 7 -22.05 -3.87 -3.67
C GLN A 7 -21.93 -5.07 -4.64
N ASN A 8 -20.98 -5.04 -5.57
CA ASN A 8 -20.84 -6.03 -6.64
C ASN A 8 -19.45 -6.67 -6.64
N PHE A 9 -18.76 -6.71 -5.50
CA PHE A 9 -17.33 -7.01 -5.44
C PHE A 9 -16.95 -8.38 -5.98
N GLU A 10 -17.71 -9.42 -5.65
CA GLU A 10 -17.49 -10.79 -6.14
C GLU A 10 -17.58 -10.87 -7.68
N ASP A 11 -18.60 -10.22 -8.26
CA ASP A 11 -18.74 -10.12 -9.70
C ASP A 11 -17.61 -9.27 -10.31
N ALA A 12 -17.24 -8.18 -9.63
CA ALA A 12 -16.22 -7.24 -10.10
C ALA A 12 -14.82 -7.85 -10.12
N ILE A 13 -14.46 -8.70 -9.15
CA ILE A 13 -13.16 -9.39 -9.15
C ILE A 13 -13.17 -10.64 -10.06
N GLY A 14 -14.35 -11.13 -10.44
CA GLY A 14 -14.52 -12.26 -11.36
C GLY A 14 -15.07 -11.86 -12.73
N GLN A 15 -16.34 -12.20 -12.99
CA GLN A 15 -16.96 -12.17 -14.32
C GLN A 15 -17.14 -10.77 -14.94
N LYS A 16 -17.16 -9.71 -14.12
CA LYS A 16 -17.38 -8.31 -14.53
C LYS A 16 -16.15 -7.44 -14.32
N SER A 17 -14.97 -8.05 -14.30
CA SER A 17 -13.70 -7.35 -14.05
C SER A 17 -13.38 -6.28 -15.10
N ASP A 18 -13.74 -6.52 -16.37
CA ASP A 18 -13.63 -5.51 -17.44
C ASP A 18 -14.51 -4.27 -17.18
N LEU A 19 -15.76 -4.49 -16.75
CA LEU A 19 -16.70 -3.39 -16.47
C LEU A 19 -16.27 -2.59 -15.24
N ALA A 20 -15.80 -3.29 -14.20
CA ALA A 20 -15.24 -2.67 -13.00
C ALA A 20 -14.05 -1.79 -13.34
N CYS A 21 -13.12 -2.28 -14.16
CA CYS A 21 -11.96 -1.51 -14.63
C CYS A 21 -12.38 -0.33 -15.50
N ALA A 22 -13.33 -0.51 -16.43
CA ALA A 22 -13.86 0.58 -17.24
C ALA A 22 -14.45 1.70 -16.38
N TYR A 23 -15.22 1.36 -15.34
CA TYR A 23 -15.74 2.35 -14.41
C TYR A 23 -14.65 3.04 -13.60
N LEU A 24 -13.68 2.31 -13.07
CA LEU A 24 -12.54 2.89 -12.33
C LEU A 24 -11.73 3.85 -13.18
N ASN A 25 -11.44 3.47 -14.43
CA ASN A 25 -10.74 4.31 -15.40
C ASN A 25 -11.57 5.56 -15.77
N ALA A 26 -12.87 5.40 -16.03
CA ALA A 26 -13.74 6.51 -16.44
C ALA A 26 -13.87 7.62 -15.39
N VAL A 27 -13.73 7.29 -14.10
CA VAL A 27 -13.77 8.29 -13.01
C VAL A 27 -12.38 8.64 -12.46
N GLY A 28 -11.31 8.19 -13.11
CA GLY A 28 -9.93 8.49 -12.71
C GLY A 28 -9.52 7.92 -11.35
N LEU A 29 -10.14 6.82 -10.92
CA LEU A 29 -9.81 6.12 -9.67
C LEU A 29 -8.80 4.99 -9.87
N ALA A 30 -8.64 4.52 -11.12
CA ALA A 30 -7.54 3.65 -11.48
C ALA A 30 -6.24 4.45 -11.54
N LYS A 31 -5.13 3.87 -11.08
CA LYS A 31 -3.80 4.43 -11.33
C LYS A 31 -3.55 4.45 -12.84
N THR A 32 -3.10 5.57 -13.37
CA THR A 32 -2.74 5.66 -14.79
C THR A 32 -1.44 4.90 -15.06
N PRO A 33 -1.25 4.30 -16.26
CA PRO A 33 -0.03 3.56 -16.60
C PRO A 33 1.26 4.38 -16.44
N THR A 34 1.17 5.71 -16.55
CA THR A 34 2.26 6.67 -16.30
C THR A 34 2.73 6.70 -14.84
N ASP A 35 1.93 6.19 -13.90
CA ASP A 35 2.28 6.04 -12.48
C ASP A 35 2.99 4.69 -12.18
N ILE A 36 3.14 3.85 -13.21
CA ILE A 36 3.80 2.55 -13.16
C ILE A 36 5.03 2.65 -14.07
N SER A 37 6.09 3.27 -13.58
CA SER A 37 7.39 3.28 -14.27
C SER A 37 7.86 1.84 -14.46
N GLU A 38 7.84 1.42 -15.74
CA GLU A 38 8.50 0.29 -16.39
C GLU A 38 8.69 -1.01 -15.59
N SER A 39 7.73 -1.93 -15.75
CA SER A 39 8.10 -3.25 -16.25
C SER A 39 7.05 -3.75 -17.23
N SER A 40 7.34 -3.54 -18.52
CA SER A 40 6.58 -4.15 -19.60
C SER A 40 6.83 -5.66 -19.58
N GLN A 41 5.82 -6.42 -19.20
CA GLN A 41 5.59 -7.73 -19.80
C GLN A 41 4.14 -7.81 -20.19
N ILE A 42 3.93 -7.73 -21.50
CA ILE A 42 2.69 -8.11 -22.18
C ILE A 42 2.41 -9.56 -21.75
N SER A 43 1.44 -9.74 -20.88
CA SER A 43 0.95 -11.04 -20.46
C SER A 43 -0.56 -11.03 -20.61
N THR A 44 -1.03 -11.59 -21.71
CA THR A 44 -2.43 -11.98 -21.89
C THR A 44 -2.83 -12.94 -20.77
N THR A 45 -3.39 -12.44 -19.66
CA THR A 45 -3.80 -13.27 -18.52
C THR A 45 -4.90 -12.60 -17.67
N PRO A 46 -5.76 -13.38 -17.00
CA PRO A 46 -7.01 -12.93 -16.36
C PRO A 46 -6.86 -11.95 -15.18
N LEU A 47 -5.63 -11.58 -14.80
CA LEU A 47 -5.29 -10.93 -13.53
C LEU A 47 -5.00 -9.42 -13.63
N GLU A 48 -4.94 -8.85 -14.83
CA GLU A 48 -4.71 -7.39 -14.99
C GLU A 48 -5.85 -6.58 -14.35
N ASN A 49 -7.09 -7.01 -14.56
CA ASN A 49 -8.25 -6.32 -14.01
C ASN A 49 -8.32 -6.42 -12.48
N GLU A 50 -8.05 -7.60 -11.91
CA GLU A 50 -8.01 -7.79 -10.46
C GLU A 50 -6.92 -6.92 -9.82
N SER A 51 -5.75 -6.82 -10.46
CA SER A 51 -4.68 -5.92 -10.05
C SER A 51 -5.12 -4.46 -10.07
N ILE A 52 -5.79 -4.00 -11.14
CA ILE A 52 -6.31 -2.63 -11.24
C ILE A 52 -7.33 -2.36 -10.14
N ILE A 53 -8.26 -3.29 -9.91
CA ILE A 53 -9.29 -3.17 -8.89
C ILE A 53 -8.64 -3.07 -7.51
N ILE A 54 -7.85 -4.06 -7.09
CA ILE A 54 -7.18 -4.08 -5.78
C ILE A 54 -6.32 -2.83 -5.59
N SER A 55 -5.55 -2.43 -6.59
CA SER A 55 -4.74 -1.20 -6.53
C SER A 55 -5.59 0.04 -6.32
N SER A 56 -6.71 0.14 -7.01
CA SER A 56 -7.65 1.26 -6.85
C SER A 56 -8.27 1.27 -5.46
N LEU A 57 -8.61 0.11 -4.88
CA LEU A 57 -9.17 0.04 -3.53
C LEU A 57 -8.14 0.46 -2.47
N LEU A 58 -6.90 -0.05 -2.57
CA LEU A 58 -5.82 0.28 -1.64
C LEU A 58 -5.43 1.76 -1.72
N PHE A 59 -5.37 2.30 -2.93
CA PHE A 59 -4.91 3.68 -3.18
C PHE A 59 -5.92 4.73 -2.75
N ASN A 60 -7.22 4.46 -2.96
CA ASN A 60 -8.28 5.41 -2.61
C ASN A 60 -8.78 5.23 -1.16
N GLY A 61 -8.43 4.14 -0.47
CA GLY A 61 -8.72 3.93 0.96
C GLY A 61 -10.20 3.72 1.34
N GLU A 62 -11.14 3.95 0.42
CA GLU A 62 -12.59 3.99 0.71
C GLU A 62 -13.31 2.62 0.66
N ILE A 63 -12.61 1.51 0.45
CA ILE A 63 -13.24 0.17 0.34
C ILE A 63 -12.36 -0.96 0.93
N ASN A 64 -11.63 -0.66 2.00
CA ASN A 64 -10.84 -1.68 2.68
C ASN A 64 -11.73 -2.80 3.27
N ASP A 65 -12.90 -2.44 3.82
CA ASP A 65 -13.82 -3.40 4.44
C ASP A 65 -14.35 -4.47 3.48
N THR A 66 -14.50 -4.17 2.19
CA THR A 66 -15.04 -5.12 1.21
C THR A 66 -14.00 -6.14 0.79
N LEU A 67 -12.77 -5.68 0.50
CA LEU A 67 -11.66 -6.58 0.23
C LEU A 67 -11.35 -7.44 1.47
N LYS A 68 -11.44 -6.85 2.66
CA LYS A 68 -11.34 -7.58 3.94
C LYS A 68 -12.41 -8.64 4.09
N LYS A 69 -13.68 -8.31 3.86
CA LYS A 69 -14.80 -9.28 3.89
C LYS A 69 -14.56 -10.42 2.91
N HIS A 70 -14.13 -10.11 1.68
CA HIS A 70 -13.81 -11.10 0.67
C HIS A 70 -12.68 -12.05 1.11
N ILE A 71 -11.58 -11.52 1.68
CA ILE A 71 -10.50 -12.34 2.24
C ILE A 71 -11.02 -13.27 3.35
N ILE A 72 -11.91 -12.77 4.21
CA ILE A 72 -12.49 -13.54 5.31
C ILE A 72 -13.39 -14.67 4.76
N SER A 73 -14.22 -14.39 3.75
CA SER A 73 -15.18 -15.35 3.19
C SER A 73 -14.61 -16.26 2.10
N CYS A 74 -13.47 -15.92 1.49
CA CYS A 74 -12.89 -16.69 0.38
C CYS A 74 -12.50 -18.09 0.86
N PRO A 75 -12.98 -19.17 0.23
CA PRO A 75 -12.64 -20.53 0.66
C PRO A 75 -11.27 -21.00 0.12
N SER A 76 -10.75 -20.37 -0.93
CA SER A 76 -9.54 -20.78 -1.64
C SER A 76 -8.28 -20.12 -1.05
N TYR A 77 -7.35 -20.94 -0.55
CA TYR A 77 -6.05 -20.45 -0.09
C TYR A 77 -5.21 -19.87 -1.23
N ASP A 78 -5.26 -20.48 -2.41
CA ASP A 78 -4.47 -20.03 -3.57
C ASP A 78 -4.92 -18.64 -4.04
N THR A 79 -6.23 -18.38 -4.01
CA THR A 79 -6.79 -17.05 -4.32
C THR A 79 -6.37 -16.02 -3.27
N ILE A 80 -6.39 -16.38 -1.98
CA ILE A 80 -5.90 -15.50 -0.90
C ILE A 80 -4.41 -15.19 -1.08
N HIS A 81 -3.60 -16.18 -1.47
CA HIS A 81 -2.17 -15.99 -1.71
C HIS A 81 -1.89 -15.10 -2.94
N GLN A 82 -2.70 -15.21 -3.99
CA GLN A 82 -2.65 -14.31 -5.14
C GLN A 82 -3.00 -12.87 -4.75
N ILE A 83 -4.09 -12.67 -4.00
CA ILE A 83 -4.48 -11.35 -3.45
C ILE A 83 -3.35 -10.76 -2.60
N ALA A 84 -2.73 -11.58 -1.73
CA ALA A 84 -1.59 -11.17 -0.92
C ALA A 84 -0.42 -10.66 -1.77
N SER A 85 -0.11 -11.36 -2.87
CA SER A 85 0.94 -10.96 -3.81
C SER A 85 0.63 -9.63 -4.51
N LEU A 86 -0.62 -9.42 -4.91
CA LEU A 86 -1.07 -8.16 -5.52
C LEU A 86 -1.01 -6.99 -4.54
N ILE A 87 -1.45 -7.20 -3.28
CA ILE A 87 -1.31 -6.20 -2.21
C ILE A 87 0.15 -5.84 -2.01
N TRP A 88 1.06 -6.83 -1.94
CA TRP A 88 2.48 -6.57 -1.73
C TRP A 88 3.11 -5.80 -2.89
N LYS A 89 2.75 -6.11 -4.13
CA LYS A 89 3.20 -5.35 -5.31
C LYS A 89 2.85 -3.87 -5.17
N GLU A 90 1.63 -3.57 -4.71
CA GLU A 90 1.21 -2.18 -4.49
C GLU A 90 1.90 -1.50 -3.32
N VAL A 91 2.25 -2.23 -2.26
CA VAL A 91 3.09 -1.72 -1.17
C VAL A 91 4.47 -1.33 -1.69
N VAL A 92 5.10 -2.16 -2.53
CA VAL A 92 6.41 -1.87 -3.11
C VAL A 92 6.35 -0.63 -4.01
N ASN A 93 5.33 -0.53 -4.86
CA ASN A 93 5.12 0.64 -5.73
C ASN A 93 4.91 1.92 -4.92
N ALA A 94 4.03 1.87 -3.91
CA ALA A 94 3.75 3.02 -3.05
C ALA A 94 4.98 3.45 -2.23
N LYS A 95 5.82 2.49 -1.79
CA LYS A 95 7.08 2.75 -1.11
C LYS A 95 8.06 3.46 -2.03
N GLN A 96 8.28 2.96 -3.25
CA GLN A 96 9.21 3.59 -4.19
C GLN A 96 8.82 5.06 -4.44
N LYS A 97 7.54 5.33 -4.69
CA LYS A 97 7.05 6.70 -4.89
C LYS A 97 7.15 7.55 -3.63
N PHE A 98 6.86 6.96 -2.46
CA PHE A 98 7.00 7.65 -1.18
C PHE A 98 8.46 8.05 -0.91
N ASP A 99 9.41 7.15 -1.17
CA ASP A 99 10.84 7.42 -1.01
C ASP A 99 11.27 8.54 -1.96
N GLU A 100 10.93 8.46 -3.26
CA GLU A 100 11.23 9.51 -4.26
C GLU A 100 10.70 10.88 -3.84
N LEU A 101 9.45 10.96 -3.36
CA LEU A 101 8.81 12.22 -2.98
C LEU A 101 9.32 12.78 -1.65
N SER A 102 9.73 11.90 -0.73
CA SER A 102 10.21 12.31 0.59
C SER A 102 11.72 12.58 0.62
N GLU A 103 12.50 11.97 -0.28
CA GLU A 103 13.96 12.10 -0.40
C GLU A 103 14.44 13.57 -0.40
N PRO A 104 13.85 14.52 -1.16
CA PRO A 104 14.29 15.92 -1.13
C PRO A 104 14.25 16.58 0.24
N TRP A 105 13.31 16.17 1.11
CA TRP A 105 13.24 16.65 2.48
C TRP A 105 14.38 16.14 3.36
N PHE A 106 14.99 15.02 2.97
CA PHE A 106 16.17 14.43 3.59
C PHE A 106 17.49 14.84 2.95
N ASP A 107 17.49 15.25 1.69
CA ASP A 107 18.72 15.57 0.93
C ASP A 107 19.11 17.06 0.99
N ARG A 108 18.59 17.78 1.98
CA ARG A 108 18.90 19.19 2.27
C ARG A 108 18.53 20.16 1.13
N ILE A 109 17.60 19.79 0.24
CA ILE A 109 17.01 20.72 -0.74
C ILE A 109 15.60 21.07 -0.27
N PRO A 110 15.40 22.23 0.36
CA PRO A 110 14.08 22.71 0.70
C PRO A 110 13.20 22.85 -0.53
N ARG A 111 12.30 21.89 -0.75
CA ARG A 111 11.26 22.01 -1.77
C ARG A 111 9.90 21.73 -1.16
N ALA A 112 9.01 22.70 -1.29
CA ALA A 112 7.60 22.44 -1.10
C ALA A 112 7.14 21.45 -2.17
N LEU A 113 6.44 20.40 -1.75
CA LEU A 113 5.81 19.48 -2.68
C LEU A 113 4.61 20.13 -3.35
N SER A 114 4.32 19.71 -4.58
CA SER A 114 3.08 20.10 -5.24
C SER A 114 1.88 19.49 -4.53
N ALA A 115 0.68 20.01 -4.79
CA ALA A 115 -0.56 19.41 -4.27
C ALA A 115 -0.73 17.96 -4.74
N ALA A 116 -0.27 17.63 -5.96
CA ALA A 116 -0.31 16.28 -6.51
C ALA A 116 0.64 15.34 -5.76
N ASP A 117 1.88 15.76 -5.50
CA ASP A 117 2.85 14.97 -4.75
C ASP A 117 2.40 14.76 -3.29
N MET A 118 1.80 15.77 -2.68
CA MET A 118 1.20 15.65 -1.34
C MET A 118 0.01 14.67 -1.32
N CYS A 119 -0.79 14.64 -2.39
CA CYS A 119 -1.85 13.65 -2.56
C CYS A 119 -1.27 12.24 -2.65
N TRP A 120 -0.21 12.05 -3.45
CA TRP A 120 0.50 10.78 -3.58
C TRP A 120 1.06 10.28 -2.25
N LEU A 121 1.73 11.12 -1.46
CA LEU A 121 2.21 10.74 -0.14
C LEU A 121 1.08 10.28 0.79
N ARG A 122 -0.07 10.97 0.74
CA ARG A 122 -1.24 10.62 1.58
C ARG A 122 -1.81 9.27 1.15
N ASN A 123 -1.92 9.05 -0.15
CA ASN A 123 -2.45 7.80 -0.68
C ASN A 123 -1.47 6.64 -0.45
N SER A 124 -0.14 6.85 -0.47
CA SER A 124 0.82 5.84 -0.02
C SER A 124 0.61 5.44 1.44
N ALA A 125 0.29 6.41 2.32
CA ALA A 125 -0.07 6.10 3.71
C ALA A 125 -1.32 5.20 3.80
N ALA A 126 -2.35 5.51 2.99
CA ALA A 126 -3.57 4.71 2.92
C ALA A 126 -3.29 3.29 2.42
N VAL A 127 -2.44 3.12 1.39
CA VAL A 127 -2.00 1.81 0.89
C VAL A 127 -1.32 1.01 1.99
N PHE A 128 -0.35 1.60 2.71
CA PHE A 128 0.36 0.89 3.77
C PHE A 128 -0.56 0.49 4.92
N HIS A 129 -1.53 1.35 5.28
CA HIS A 129 -2.49 1.08 6.34
C HIS A 129 -3.43 -0.06 5.95
N CYS A 130 -4.06 0.02 4.78
CA CYS A 130 -4.95 -1.02 4.28
C CYS A 130 -4.21 -2.36 4.15
N ALA A 131 -3.01 -2.35 3.56
CA ALA A 131 -2.20 -3.55 3.42
C ALA A 131 -1.86 -4.19 4.77
N ALA A 132 -1.48 -3.40 5.78
CA ALA A 132 -1.18 -3.90 7.11
C ALA A 132 -2.39 -4.58 7.78
N GLU A 133 -3.60 -4.06 7.57
CA GLU A 133 -4.83 -4.67 8.07
C GLU A 133 -5.20 -5.94 7.30
N LEU A 134 -5.11 -5.91 5.97
CA LEU A 134 -5.44 -7.06 5.13
C LEU A 134 -4.48 -8.22 5.37
N PHE A 135 -3.17 -7.98 5.48
CA PHE A 135 -2.22 -9.04 5.84
C PHE A 135 -2.45 -9.61 7.24
N ALA A 136 -3.00 -8.82 8.17
CA ALA A 136 -3.38 -9.32 9.49
C ALA A 136 -4.61 -10.26 9.44
N GLU A 137 -5.54 -10.05 8.50
CA GLU A 137 -6.62 -11.01 8.27
C GLU A 137 -6.15 -12.24 7.49
N ILE A 138 -5.27 -12.05 6.50
CA ILE A 138 -4.66 -13.16 5.75
C ILE A 138 -3.87 -14.08 6.68
N SER A 139 -3.10 -13.54 7.63
CA SER A 139 -2.30 -14.36 8.55
C SER A 139 -3.16 -15.28 9.44
N LYS A 140 -4.37 -14.88 9.82
CA LYS A 140 -5.32 -15.71 10.58
C LYS A 140 -5.90 -16.86 9.74
N ARG A 141 -5.85 -16.73 8.43
CA ARG A 141 -6.42 -17.67 7.45
C ARG A 141 -5.41 -18.72 6.97
N VAL A 142 -4.13 -18.62 7.34
CA VAL A 142 -3.10 -19.53 6.82
C VAL A 142 -3.18 -20.89 7.53
N PRO A 143 -3.37 -22.00 6.79
CA PRO A 143 -3.35 -23.34 7.37
C PRO A 143 -2.00 -23.65 8.02
N SER A 144 -2.01 -24.47 9.07
CA SER A 144 -0.80 -24.85 9.81
C SER A 144 0.28 -25.50 8.94
N GLU A 145 -0.15 -26.23 7.90
CA GLU A 145 0.72 -26.91 6.94
C GLU A 145 1.43 -25.95 5.96
N LYS A 146 0.95 -24.70 5.89
CA LYS A 146 1.48 -23.62 5.03
C LYS A 146 2.22 -22.55 5.85
N ILE A 147 2.52 -22.79 7.13
CA ILE A 147 3.15 -21.81 8.03
C ILE A 147 4.50 -21.30 7.51
N ALA A 148 5.30 -22.15 6.85
CA ALA A 148 6.56 -21.72 6.25
C ALA A 148 6.32 -20.62 5.20
N ASP A 149 5.33 -20.79 4.33
CA ASP A 149 4.89 -19.79 3.34
C ASP A 149 4.19 -18.59 4.03
N ALA A 150 3.51 -18.82 5.16
CA ALA A 150 2.86 -17.79 5.99
C ALA A 150 3.84 -16.78 6.58
N THR A 151 5.10 -17.18 6.78
CA THR A 151 6.19 -16.30 7.24
C THR A 151 6.30 -15.06 6.36
N THR A 152 6.06 -15.22 5.05
CA THR A 152 6.03 -14.13 4.08
C THR A 152 4.91 -13.12 4.35
N SER A 153 3.71 -13.59 4.70
CA SER A 153 2.58 -12.69 5.04
C SER A 153 2.83 -11.93 6.34
N ASN A 154 3.39 -12.60 7.36
CA ASN A 154 3.77 -11.94 8.62
C ASN A 154 4.86 -10.89 8.40
N TYR A 155 5.89 -11.22 7.60
CA TYR A 155 6.91 -10.26 7.22
C TYR A 155 6.32 -9.06 6.47
N SER A 156 5.45 -9.32 5.49
CA SER A 156 4.79 -8.28 4.69
C SER A 156 3.90 -7.37 5.53
N MET A 157 3.17 -7.92 6.51
CA MET A 157 2.42 -7.16 7.50
C MET A 157 3.35 -6.24 8.31
N MET A 158 4.47 -6.78 8.82
CA MET A 158 5.43 -6.02 9.61
C MET A 158 6.09 -4.91 8.80
N ALA A 159 6.47 -5.19 7.55
CA ALA A 159 7.01 -4.21 6.62
C ALA A 159 5.99 -3.09 6.35
N SER A 160 4.73 -3.43 6.07
CA SER A 160 3.66 -2.46 5.83
C SER A 160 3.42 -1.57 7.05
N ARG A 161 3.35 -2.15 8.27
CA ARG A 161 3.24 -1.38 9.52
C ARG A 161 4.41 -0.41 9.75
N ASN A 162 5.62 -0.83 9.39
CA ASN A 162 6.79 0.03 9.51
C ASN A 162 6.71 1.21 8.52
N LEU A 163 6.25 0.97 7.29
CA LEU A 163 6.04 2.03 6.31
C LEU A 163 4.97 3.03 6.77
N VAL A 164 3.82 2.57 7.31
CA VAL A 164 2.82 3.46 7.94
C VAL A 164 3.46 4.36 8.99
N PHE A 165 4.27 3.77 9.87
CA PHE A 165 4.95 4.52 10.92
C PHE A 165 5.90 5.59 10.36
N TYR A 166 6.72 5.26 9.37
CA TYR A 166 7.63 6.23 8.74
C TYR A 166 6.87 7.35 8.01
N THR A 167 5.82 7.00 7.27
CA THR A 167 4.96 7.98 6.61
C THR A 167 4.32 8.93 7.62
N ASN A 168 3.82 8.43 8.75
CA ASN A 168 3.26 9.27 9.81
C ASN A 168 4.30 10.21 10.44
N ILE A 169 5.54 9.76 10.61
CA ILE A 169 6.65 10.61 11.08
C ILE A 169 6.90 11.76 10.09
N VAL A 170 6.98 11.45 8.80
CA VAL A 170 7.19 12.45 7.76
C VAL A 170 6.05 13.46 7.73
N PHE A 171 4.79 13.02 7.79
CA PHE A 171 3.64 13.91 7.87
C PHE A 171 3.62 14.77 9.14
N LEU A 172 3.96 14.20 10.30
CA LEU A 172 4.07 14.94 11.55
C LEU A 172 5.08 16.10 11.42
N PHE A 173 6.24 15.84 10.83
CA PHE A 173 7.25 16.87 10.63
C PHE A 173 6.86 17.89 9.57
N HIS A 174 6.18 17.46 8.51
CA HIS A 174 5.62 18.36 7.51
C HIS A 174 4.61 19.33 8.15
N HIS A 175 3.61 18.81 8.88
CA HIS A 175 2.60 19.62 9.55
C HIS A 175 3.17 20.50 10.66
N GLY A 176 4.21 20.04 11.34
CA GLY A 176 4.92 20.84 12.33
C GLY A 176 5.79 21.95 11.76
N GLY A 177 5.89 22.11 10.43
CA GLY A 177 6.82 23.04 9.79
C GLY A 177 8.29 22.72 10.08
N LEU A 178 8.57 21.46 10.42
CA LEU A 178 9.90 20.96 10.77
C LEU A 178 10.66 20.41 9.55
N LEU A 179 9.92 20.14 8.46
CA LEU A 179 10.47 20.09 7.10
C LEU A 179 10.49 21.51 6.54
N PRO A 180 11.42 21.82 5.65
CA PRO A 180 12.49 22.82 5.82
C PRO A 180 12.01 24.26 6.16
N ILE A 181 12.65 25.05 7.04
CA ILE A 181 14.06 25.04 7.54
C ILE A 181 14.15 25.53 9.00
N LYS A 182 14.88 24.76 9.85
CA LYS A 182 15.88 25.29 10.81
C LYS A 182 16.83 24.25 11.42
N ASN A 183 16.47 22.96 11.47
CA ASN A 183 17.36 21.98 12.10
C ASN A 183 17.23 20.57 11.49
N TYR A 184 17.72 20.44 10.26
CA TYR A 184 17.89 19.14 9.58
C TYR A 184 18.61 18.12 10.45
N THR A 185 19.63 18.54 11.21
CA THR A 185 20.40 17.66 12.11
C THR A 185 19.51 17.06 13.20
N ALA A 186 18.64 17.86 13.83
CA ALA A 186 17.71 17.36 14.84
C ALA A 186 16.62 16.47 14.23
N LEU A 187 16.11 16.81 13.05
CA LEU A 187 15.15 15.99 12.31
C LEU A 187 15.74 14.60 11.99
N ASN A 188 16.92 14.59 11.38
CA ASN A 188 17.63 13.36 11.02
C ASN A 188 17.96 12.52 12.26
N ALA A 189 18.49 13.15 13.33
CA ALA A 189 18.75 12.45 14.59
C ALA A 189 17.48 11.81 15.16
N ARG A 190 16.35 12.54 15.16
CA ARG A 190 15.08 12.05 15.69
C ARG A 190 14.49 10.91 14.86
N MET A 191 14.59 10.98 13.53
CA MET A 191 14.19 9.87 12.65
C MET A 191 15.09 8.66 12.87
N LYS A 192 16.40 8.86 12.94
CA LYS A 192 17.36 7.80 13.22
C LYS A 192 17.08 7.12 14.55
N THR A 193 16.84 7.87 15.62
CA THR A 193 16.42 7.30 16.92
C THR A 193 15.13 6.49 16.80
N LYS A 194 14.11 6.98 16.06
CA LYS A 194 12.85 6.23 15.89
C LYS A 194 13.02 4.95 15.06
N VAL A 195 13.89 4.98 14.05
CA VAL A 195 14.30 3.81 13.27
C VAL A 195 15.05 2.81 14.16
N ASP A 196 15.98 3.29 14.98
CA ASP A 196 16.84 2.44 15.82
C ASP A 196 16.06 1.83 17.00
N GLU A 197 15.20 2.60 17.69
CA GLU A 197 14.21 2.08 18.66
C GLU A 197 13.37 0.95 18.07
N ARG A 198 13.06 1.04 16.77
CA ARG A 198 12.26 0.04 16.07
C ARG A 198 13.07 -1.21 15.73
N LYS A 199 14.32 -1.04 15.29
CA LYS A 199 15.25 -2.17 15.06
C LYS A 199 15.46 -2.97 16.34
N GLU A 200 15.61 -2.32 17.49
CA GLU A 200 15.75 -3.00 18.78
C GLU A 200 14.51 -3.83 19.15
N ARG A 201 13.29 -3.32 18.91
CA ARG A 201 12.04 -4.08 19.14
C ARG A 201 11.84 -5.25 18.18
N LEU A 202 12.58 -5.28 17.08
CA LEU A 202 12.52 -6.32 16.05
C LEU A 202 13.66 -7.33 16.17
N ALA A 203 14.64 -7.11 17.06
CA ALA A 203 15.65 -8.09 17.36
C ALA A 203 14.99 -9.29 18.06
N PRO A 204 15.27 -10.53 17.63
CA PRO A 204 14.78 -11.70 18.33
C PRO A 204 15.43 -11.73 19.71
N GLY A 205 14.58 -11.76 20.75
CA GLY A 205 15.01 -12.07 22.12
C GLY A 205 15.44 -13.53 22.25
#